data_AF-A0A0G0HYX6-F1
#
_entry.id   AF-A0A0G0HYX6-F1
#
_cell.length_a   1.000
_cell.length_b   1.000
_cell.length_c   1.000
_cell.angle_alpha   90.00
_cell.angle_beta   90.00
_cell.angle_gamma   90.00
#
_symmetry.space_group_name_H-M   'P 1'
#
loop_
_entity.id
_entity.type
_entity.pdbx_description
1 polymer ?
#
loop_
_entity_poly.entity_id
_entity_poly.type
_entity_poly.pdbx_seq_one_letter_code
_entity_poly.pdbx_strand_id
1 'polypeptide(L)' 'MKKFRISKEFRARFSEKLMDLGNLAGAALIFGQFISGHEFSVSHFLAGLLVMALCYIMSYIVNP' A
#
# COMPACT_ATOMS: atom_id res chain seq x y z
N MET A 1 -14.56 -10.92 -26.95
CA MET A 1 -14.20 -10.11 -25.75
C MET A 1 -13.20 -9.04 -26.15
N LYS A 2 -13.56 -7.74 -26.09
CA LYS A 2 -12.62 -6.63 -26.34
C LYS A 2 -11.62 -6.58 -25.18
N LYS A 3 -10.33 -6.80 -25.44
CA LYS A 3 -9.27 -6.53 -24.45
C LYS A 3 -9.14 -5.01 -24.31
N PHE A 4 -9.56 -4.46 -23.18
CA PHE A 4 -9.21 -3.09 -22.82
C PHE A 4 -7.68 -3.03 -22.63
N ARG A 5 -6.97 -2.37 -23.54
CA ARG A 5 -5.55 -2.06 -23.37
C ARG A 5 -5.45 -0.86 -22.44
N ILE A 6 -5.15 -1.11 -21.17
CA ILE A 6 -4.76 -0.06 -20.23
C ILE A 6 -3.44 0.56 -20.71
N SER A 7 -3.36 1.89 -20.75
CA SER A 7 -2.15 2.59 -21.20
C SER A 7 -1.00 2.37 -20.22
N LYS A 8 0.24 2.38 -20.74
CA LYS A 8 1.44 2.27 -19.90
C LYS A 8 1.52 3.39 -18.86
N GLU A 9 1.14 4.60 -19.25
CA GLU A 9 1.09 5.77 -18.36
C GLU A 9 0.11 5.59 -17.20
N PHE A 10 -1.08 5.03 -17.48
CA PHE A 10 -2.04 4.74 -16.42
C PHE A 10 -1.50 3.70 -15.45
N ARG A 11 -0.90 2.61 -15.96
CA ARG A 11 -0.29 1.57 -15.13
C ARG A 11 0.81 2.14 -14.23
N ALA A 12 1.67 3.01 -14.78
CA ALA A 12 2.72 3.67 -14.00
C ALA A 12 2.16 4.54 -12.88
N ARG A 13 1.20 5.42 -13.18
CA ARG A 13 0.55 6.28 -12.17
C ARG A 13 -0.21 5.47 -11.11
N PHE A 14 -0.88 4.40 -11.52
CA PHE A 14 -1.60 3.54 -10.59
C PHE A 14 -0.65 2.77 -9.67
N SER A 15 0.47 2.27 -10.20
CA SER A 15 1.55 1.63 -9.44
C SER A 15 2.18 2.59 -8.42
N GLU A 16 2.45 3.83 -8.81
CA GLU A 16 2.92 4.89 -7.91
C GLU A 16 1.93 5.14 -6.77
N LYS A 17 0.63 5.28 -7.08
CA LYS A 17 -0.40 5.52 -6.05
C LYS A 17 -0.62 4.34 -5.12
N LEU A 18 -0.43 3.10 -5.60
CA LEU A 18 -0.42 1.93 -4.73
C LEU A 18 0.74 1.96 -3.74
N MET A 19 1.94 2.36 -4.17
CA MET A 19 3.08 2.53 -3.26
C MET A 19 2.83 3.64 -2.24
N ASP A 20 2.31 4.79 -2.67
CA ASP A 20 1.93 5.90 -1.78
C ASP A 20 0.93 5.43 -0.71
N LEU A 21 -0.10 4.67 -1.11
CA LEU A 21 -1.10 4.13 -0.20
C LEU A 21 -0.50 3.14 0.80
N GLY A 22 0.38 2.24 0.34
CA GLY A 22 1.09 1.30 1.21
C GLY A 22 1.96 2.02 2.25
N ASN A 23 2.68 3.06 1.82
CA ASN A 23 3.49 3.90 2.71
C ASN A 23 2.63 4.64 3.73
N LEU A 24 1.48 5.18 3.31
CA LEU A 24 0.55 5.86 4.19
C LEU A 24 -0.06 4.90 5.23
N ALA A 25 -0.40 3.69 4.82
CA ALA A 25 -0.88 2.64 5.72
C ALA A 25 0.20 2.25 6.74
N GLY A 26 1.46 2.09 6.31
CA GLY A 26 2.59 1.87 7.22
C GLY A 26 2.79 3.04 8.18
N ALA A 27 2.78 4.28 7.68
CA ALA A 27 2.88 5.49 8.49
C ALA A 27 1.79 5.55 9.58
N ALA A 28 0.54 5.29 9.23
CA ALA A 28 -0.57 5.37 10.16
C ALA A 28 -0.61 4.19 11.15
N LEU A 29 -0.54 2.95 10.65
CA LEU A 29 -0.80 1.75 11.44
C LEU A 29 0.44 1.18 12.11
N ILE A 30 1.64 1.45 11.59
CA ILE A 30 2.90 1.01 12.22
C ILE A 30 3.47 2.18 13.01
N PHE A 31 3.79 3.29 12.34
CA PHE A 31 4.51 4.39 12.99
C PHE A 31 3.61 5.26 13.87
N GLY A 32 2.34 5.46 13.50
CA GLY A 32 1.38 6.25 14.26
C GLY A 32 1.13 5.73 15.67
N GLN A 33 1.30 4.43 15.90
CA GLN A 33 1.20 3.84 17.23
C GLN A 33 2.27 4.34 18.21
N PHE A 34 3.47 4.68 17.71
CA PHE A 34 4.55 5.22 18.55
C PHE A 34 4.37 6.70 18.88
N ILE A 35 3.51 7.41 18.14
CA ILE A 35 3.27 8.85 18.29
C ILE A 35 1.99 9.10 19.10
N SER A 36 1.00 8.22 19.02
CA SER A 36 -0.34 8.45 19.57
C SER A 36 -0.45 8.31 21.10
N GLY A 37 0.61 7.85 21.78
CA GLY A 37 0.60 7.65 23.23
C GLY A 37 -0.30 6.50 23.73
N HIS A 38 -0.92 5.75 22.81
CA HIS A 38 -1.66 4.53 23.11
C HIS A 38 -0.72 3.32 23.22
N GLU A 39 -1.16 2.28 23.92
CA GLU A 39 -0.41 1.02 23.99
C GLU A 39 -0.24 0.39 22.60
N PHE A 40 0.93 -0.20 22.37
CA PHE A 40 1.23 -0.88 21.12
C PHE A 40 0.29 -2.05 20.88
N SER A 41 -0.42 -2.01 19.75
CA SER A 41 -1.32 -3.06 19.32
C SER A 41 -0.69 -3.88 18.20
N VAL A 42 -0.34 -5.12 18.54
CA VAL A 42 0.21 -6.11 17.59
C VAL A 42 -0.73 -6.31 16.39
N SER A 43 -2.04 -6.32 16.62
CA SER A 43 -3.04 -6.48 15.55
C SER A 43 -3.02 -5.31 14.56
N HIS A 44 -2.92 -4.06 15.03
CA HIS A 44 -2.78 -2.90 14.13
C HIS A 44 -1.45 -2.92 13.37
N PHE A 45 -0.36 -3.32 14.04
CA PHE A 45 0.95 -3.43 13.41
C PHE A 45 0.96 -4.47 12.29
N LEU A 46 0.42 -5.67 12.54
CA LEU A 46 0.31 -6.74 11.54
C LEU A 46 -0.63 -6.34 10.39
N ALA A 47 -1.74 -5.67 10.67
CA ALA A 47 -2.62 -5.14 9.64
C ALA A 47 -1.89 -4.11 8.75
N GLY A 48 -1.12 -3.19 9.36
CA GLY A 48 -0.29 -2.23 8.63
C GLY A 48 0.74 -2.90 7.72
N LEU A 49 1.47 -3.90 8.23
CA LEU A 49 2.42 -4.68 7.44
C LEU A 49 1.75 -5.41 6.28
N LEU A 50 0.60 -6.04 6.53
CA LEU A 50 -0.13 -6.80 5.51
C LEU A 50 -0.65 -5.88 4.39
N VAL A 51 -1.27 -4.75 4.75
CA VAL A 51 -1.74 -3.76 3.77
C VAL A 51 -0.57 -3.20 2.96
N MET A 52 0.52 -2.81 3.61
CA MET A 52 1.72 -2.31 2.94
C MET A 52 2.29 -3.34 1.96
N ALA A 53 2.45 -4.60 2.37
CA ALA A 53 2.93 -5.68 1.51
C ALA A 53 2.00 -5.90 0.30
N LEU A 54 0.67 -5.94 0.50
CA LEU A 54 -0.29 -6.09 -0.59
C LEU A 54 -0.20 -4.93 -1.60
N CYS A 55 -0.08 -3.69 -1.12
CA CYS A 55 0.08 -2.52 -1.97
C CYS A 55 1.34 -2.61 -2.83
N TYR A 56 2.47 -3.03 -2.26
CA TYR A 56 3.72 -3.21 -2.99
C TYR A 56 3.63 -4.36 -4.01
N ILE A 57 3.07 -5.51 -3.63
CA ILE A 57 2.86 -6.64 -4.53
C ILE A 57 1.95 -6.24 -5.70
N MET A 58 0.83 -5.58 -5.42
CA MET A 58 -0.08 -5.10 -6.47
C MET A 58 0.59 -4.06 -7.36
N SER A 59 1.40 -3.15 -6.81
CA SER A 59 2.15 -2.17 -7.59
C SER A 59 3.08 -2.87 -8.59
N TYR A 60 3.83 -3.88 -8.14
CA TYR A 60 4.71 -4.68 -8.97
C TYR A 60 3.95 -5.47 -10.05
N ILE A 61 2.79 -6.06 -9.74
CA ILE A 61 1.97 -6.75 -10.74
C ILE A 61 1.43 -5.77 -11.79
N VAL A 62 1.00 -4.58 -11.35
CA VAL A 62 0.46 -3.54 -12.23
C VAL A 62 1.56 -3.00 -13.14
N ASN A 63 2.75 -2.73 -12.63
CA ASN A 63 3.86 -2.19 -13.39
C ASN A 63 5.18 -2.84 -12.93
N PRO A 64 5.51 -4.02 -13.48
CA PRO A 64 6.70 -4.79 -13.09
C PRO A 64 8.00 -4.12 -13.51
#